data_AF-A0A399SJD2-F1
#
_entry.id   AF-A0A399SJD2-F1
#
_cell.length_a   1.000
_cell.length_b   1.000
_cell.length_c   1.000
_cell.angle_alpha   90.00
_cell.angle_beta   90.00
_cell.angle_gamma   90.00
#
_symmetry.space_group_name_H-M   'P 1'
#
loop_
_entity.id
_entity.type
_entity.pdbx_description
1 polymer ?
#
loop_
_entity_poly.entity_id
_entity_poly.type
_entity_poly.pdbx_seq_one_letter_code
_entity_poly.pdbx_strand_id
1 'polypeptide(L)'
;MDLSIAAILAQDGVTSGAIYALLALALVLVFSVTRVIFIPQGEFVAYGALTLAAIQANKAPLSASMLVALGVLTFLVEMGRTLLQPELRLHALRTG
;
A
#
# COMPACT_ATOMS: atom_id res chain seq x y z
N MET A 1 3.24 -37.11 -20.95
CA MET A 1 2.97 -35.81 -20.32
C MET A 1 1.50 -35.50 -20.55
N ASP A 2 0.71 -35.49 -19.48
CA ASP A 2 -0.73 -35.23 -19.56
C ASP A 2 -0.99 -33.79 -20.01
N LEU A 3 -1.83 -33.63 -21.05
CA LEU A 3 -2.28 -32.33 -21.57
C LEU A 3 -2.78 -31.39 -20.44
N SER A 4 -3.27 -31.96 -19.34
CA SER A 4 -3.67 -31.27 -18.13
C SER A 4 -2.53 -30.52 -17.41
N ILE A 5 -1.33 -31.10 -17.30
CA ILE A 5 -0.18 -30.45 -16.67
C ILE A 5 0.28 -29.26 -17.52
N ALA A 6 0.32 -29.45 -18.85
CA ALA A 6 0.66 -28.38 -19.79
C ALA A 6 -0.36 -27.22 -19.73
N ALA A 7 -1.65 -27.53 -19.58
CA ALA A 7 -2.71 -26.53 -19.44
C ALA A 7 -2.60 -25.73 -18.13
N ILE A 8 -2.33 -26.39 -16.99
CA ILE A 8 -2.12 -25.73 -15.69
C ILE A 8 -0.91 -24.79 -15.77
N LEU A 9 0.21 -25.26 -16.32
CA LEU A 9 1.43 -24.45 -16.44
C LEU A 9 1.21 -23.24 -17.37
N ALA A 10 0.49 -23.43 -18.48
CA ALA A 10 0.17 -22.35 -19.41
C ALA A 10 -0.72 -21.29 -18.76
N GLN A 11 -1.76 -21.70 -18.01
CA GLN A 11 -2.63 -20.79 -17.28
C GLN A 11 -1.84 -19.98 -16.24
N ASP A 12 -1.00 -20.65 -15.46
CA ASP A 12 -0.22 -20.01 -14.39
C ASP A 12 0.83 -19.04 -14.97
N GLY A 13 1.46 -19.44 -16.08
CA GLY A 13 2.38 -18.61 -16.85
C GLY A 13 1.71 -17.38 -17.46
N VAL A 14 0.54 -17.53 -18.08
CA VAL A 14 -0.23 -16.41 -18.64
C VAL A 14 -0.69 -15.45 -17.54
N THR A 15 -1.15 -15.99 -16.41
CA THR A 15 -1.63 -15.17 -15.29
C THR A 15 -0.50 -14.34 -14.69
N SER A 16 0.63 -14.99 -14.36
CA SER A 16 1.81 -14.31 -13.81
C SER A 16 2.43 -13.35 -14.81
N GLY A 17 2.52 -13.75 -16.08
CA GLY A 17 3.02 -12.93 -17.17
C GLY A 17 2.17 -11.67 -17.39
N ALA A 18 0.85 -11.79 -17.34
CA ALA A 18 -0.07 -10.65 -17.43
C ALA A 18 0.13 -9.67 -16.28
N ILE A 19 0.29 -10.15 -15.03
CA ILE A 19 0.55 -9.31 -13.87
C ILE A 19 1.83 -8.49 -14.07
N TYR A 20 2.94 -9.14 -14.44
CA TYR A 20 4.21 -8.45 -14.65
C TYR A 20 4.20 -7.51 -15.86
N ALA A 21 3.52 -7.88 -16.95
CA ALA A 21 3.36 -7.02 -18.12
C ALA A 21 2.56 -5.75 -17.81
N LEU A 22 1.45 -5.87 -17.07
CA LEU A 22 0.66 -4.72 -16.61
C LEU A 22 1.45 -3.83 -15.64
N LEU A 23 2.26 -4.44 -14.76
CA LEU A 23 3.16 -3.71 -13.85
C LEU A 23 4.19 -2.88 -14.62
N ALA A 24 4.85 -3.49 -15.60
CA ALA A 24 5.79 -2.81 -16.48
C ALA A 24 5.11 -1.70 -17.29
N LEU A 25 3.92 -1.98 -17.83
CA LEU A 25 3.13 -1.00 -18.57
C LEU A 25 2.78 0.20 -17.69
N ALA A 26 2.32 0.00 -16.46
CA ALA A 26 2.01 1.08 -15.53
C ALA A 26 3.25 1.95 -15.22
N LEU A 27 4.42 1.34 -15.00
CA LEU A 27 5.66 2.07 -14.76
C LEU A 27 6.05 2.92 -15.97
N VAL A 28 5.96 2.35 -17.18
CA VAL A 28 6.26 3.04 -18.44
C VAL A 28 5.29 4.18 -18.70
N LEU A 29 3.99 3.98 -18.46
CA LEU A 29 2.97 5.03 -18.65
C LEU A 29 3.20 6.22 -17.72
N VAL A 30 3.48 5.97 -16.43
CA VAL A 30 3.77 7.04 -15.46
C VAL A 30 5.06 7.77 -15.85
N PHE A 31 6.11 7.04 -16.22
CA PHE A 31 7.36 7.64 -16.69
C PHE A 31 7.17 8.47 -17.97
N SER A 32 6.34 8.00 -18.91
CA SER A 32 6.09 8.70 -20.17
C SER A 32 5.44 10.07 -19.97
N VAL A 33 4.60 10.23 -18.93
CA VAL A 33 3.89 11.49 -18.66
C VAL A 33 4.70 12.40 -17.74
N THR A 34 5.41 11.82 -16.75
CA THR A 34 6.05 12.59 -15.68
C THR A 34 7.57 12.70 -15.79
N ARG A 35 8.22 11.87 -16.60
CA ARG A 35 9.68 11.67 -16.67
C ARG A 35 10.34 11.29 -15.35
N VAL A 36 9.56 10.84 -14.36
CA VAL A 36 10.03 10.36 -13.07
C VAL A 36 9.69 8.88 -12.94
N ILE A 37 10.67 8.07 -12.53
CA ILE A 37 10.47 6.64 -12.31
C ILE A 37 9.68 6.46 -11.02
N PHE A 38 8.54 5.78 -11.10
CA PHE A 38 7.67 5.51 -9.95
C PHE A 38 8.16 4.31 -9.14
N ILE A 39 9.29 4.49 -8.44
CA ILE A 39 9.86 3.47 -7.53
C ILE A 39 8.85 2.96 -6.46
N PRO A 40 7.98 3.80 -5.87
CA PRO A 40 7.00 3.33 -4.88
C PRO A 40 6.04 2.25 -5.38
N GLN A 41 5.88 2.09 -6.70
CA GLN A 41 5.04 1.04 -7.30
C GLN A 41 5.38 -0.35 -6.76
N GLY A 42 6.67 -0.63 -6.55
CA GLY A 42 7.13 -1.92 -6.03
C GLY A 42 6.64 -2.19 -4.61
N GLU A 43 6.58 -1.15 -3.76
CA GLU A 43 6.12 -1.29 -2.38
C GLU A 43 4.63 -1.65 -2.33
N PHE A 44 3.79 -1.02 -3.16
CA PHE A 44 2.37 -1.35 -3.25
C PHE A 44 2.14 -2.82 -3.63
N VAL A 45 2.93 -3.34 -4.59
CA VAL A 45 2.87 -4.75 -4.99
C VAL A 45 3.32 -5.68 -3.87
N ALA A 46 4.41 -5.34 -3.17
CA ALA A 46 4.91 -6.13 -2.06
C ALA A 46 3.87 -6.24 -0.92
N TYR A 47 3.26 -5.12 -0.53
CA TYR A 47 2.20 -5.12 0.48
C TYR A 47 0.94 -5.86 0.02
N GLY A 48 0.60 -5.79 -1.27
CA GLY A 48 -0.47 -6.59 -1.86
C GLY A 48 -0.20 -8.10 -1.77
N ALA A 49 1.01 -8.52 -2.14
CA ALA A 49 1.43 -9.92 -2.08
C ALA A 49 1.46 -10.44 -0.63
N LEU A 50 2.01 -9.67 0.32
CA LEU A 50 2.00 -10.01 1.74
C LEU A 50 0.59 -10.11 2.30
N THR A 51 -0.33 -9.24 1.87
CA THR A 51 -1.74 -9.28 2.25
C THR A 51 -2.41 -10.55 1.73
N LEU A 52 -2.21 -10.90 0.46
CA LEU A 52 -2.75 -12.12 -0.13
C LEU A 52 -2.18 -13.38 0.55
N ALA A 53 -0.88 -13.39 0.87
CA ALA A 53 -0.24 -14.47 1.61
C ALA A 53 -0.83 -14.62 3.03
N ALA A 54 -1.10 -13.51 3.72
CA ALA A 54 -1.75 -13.54 5.03
C ALA A 54 -3.17 -14.11 4.97
N ILE A 55 -3.96 -13.69 3.97
CA ILE A 55 -5.32 -14.21 3.73
C ILE A 55 -5.29 -15.71 3.46
N GLN A 56 -4.38 -16.16 2.60
CA GLN A 56 -4.18 -17.60 2.33
C GLN A 56 -3.77 -18.38 3.59
N ALA A 57 -3.06 -17.75 4.52
CA ALA A 57 -2.65 -18.34 5.79
C ALA A 57 -3.74 -18.25 6.89
N ASN A 58 -4.98 -17.83 6.58
CA ASN A 58 -6.05 -17.55 7.55
C ASN A 58 -5.65 -16.54 8.64
N LYS A 59 -4.71 -15.63 8.34
CA LYS A 59 -4.26 -14.56 9.23
C LYS A 59 -4.79 -13.22 8.76
N ALA A 60 -5.10 -12.34 9.71
CA ALA A 60 -5.46 -10.97 9.38
C ALA A 60 -4.30 -10.25 8.68
N PRO A 61 -4.56 -9.40 7.66
CA PRO A 61 -3.52 -8.66 6.96
C PRO A 61 -2.72 -7.76 7.90
N LEU A 62 -1.40 -7.95 7.97
CA LEU A 62 -0.54 -7.10 8.80
C LEU A 62 -0.54 -5.64 8.30
N SER A 63 -0.78 -5.42 7.02
CA SER A 63 -0.98 -4.10 6.40
C SER A 63 -2.13 -3.31 7.05
N ALA A 64 -3.22 -3.97 7.43
CA ALA A 64 -4.32 -3.32 8.15
C ALA A 64 -3.90 -2.91 9.58
N SER A 65 -3.10 -3.73 10.25
CA SER A 65 -2.58 -3.38 11.58
C SER A 65 -1.60 -2.20 11.55
N MET A 66 -0.80 -2.08 10.48
CA MET A 66 0.08 -0.93 10.24
C MET A 66 -0.70 0.39 10.13
N LEU A 67 -1.82 0.38 9.40
CA LEU A 67 -2.70 1.55 9.29
C LEU A 67 -3.21 1.99 10.66
N VAL A 68 -3.71 1.04 11.46
CA VAL A 68 -4.22 1.32 12.81
C VAL A 68 -3.11 1.84 13.72
N ALA A 69 -1.93 1.21 13.69
CA ALA A 69 -0.78 1.62 14.51
C ALA A 69 -0.33 3.05 14.19
N LEU A 70 -0.19 3.39 12.90
CA LEU A 70 0.18 4.75 12.47
C LEU A 70 -0.92 5.77 12.79
N GLY A 71 -2.20 5.39 12.66
CA GLY A 71 -3.33 6.23 13.04
C GLY A 71 -3.34 6.55 14.54
N VAL A 72 -3.11 5.54 15.38
CA VAL A 72 -3.00 5.72 16.84
C VAL A 72 -1.79 6.60 17.20
N LEU A 73 -0.63 6.36 16.58
CA LEU A 73 0.55 7.21 16.80
C LEU A 73 0.27 8.67 16.43
N THR A 74 -0.37 8.91 15.28
CA THR A 74 -0.73 10.26 14.83
C THR A 74 -1.69 10.93 15.80
N PHE A 75 -2.70 10.18 16.28
CA PHE A 75 -3.65 10.66 17.28
C PHE A 75 -2.94 11.05 18.59
N LEU A 76 -2.01 10.22 19.09
CA LEU A 76 -1.26 10.51 20.31
C LEU A 76 -0.36 11.75 20.16
N VAL A 77 0.28 11.91 19.01
CA VAL A 77 1.12 13.09 18.72
C VAL A 77 0.27 14.37 18.71
N GLU A 78 -0.88 14.35 18.04
CA GLU A 78 -1.77 15.51 17.94
C GLU A 78 -2.43 15.84 19.28
N MET A 79 -2.82 14.82 20.04
CA MET A 79 -3.31 14.98 21.40
C MET A 79 -2.24 15.59 22.31
N GLY A 80 -1.00 15.09 22.24
CA GLY A 80 0.14 15.64 22.98
C GLY A 80 0.40 17.10 22.63
N ARG A 81 0.42 17.46 21.34
CA ARG A 81 0.55 18.86 20.88
C ARG A 81 -0.55 19.75 21.42
N THR A 82 -1.80 19.29 21.36
CA THR A 82 -2.98 20.04 21.85
C THR A 82 -2.95 20.25 23.36
N LEU A 83 -2.45 19.26 24.12
CA LEU A 83 -2.37 19.33 25.57
C LEU A 83 -1.15 20.14 26.06
N LEU A 84 -0.04 20.08 25.34
CA LEU A 84 1.23 20.74 25.71
C LEU A 84 1.32 22.19 25.18
N GLN A 85 0.51 22.60 24.20
CA GLN A 85 0.44 23.99 23.71
C GLN A 85 -0.86 24.70 24.15
N PRO A 86 -0.91 25.26 25.37
CA PRO A 86 -2.02 26.10 25.80
C PRO A 86 -2.07 27.47 25.08
N GLU A 87 -0.99 27.91 24.42
CA GLU A 87 -0.84 29.28 23.87
C GLU A 87 -1.71 29.56 22.64
N LEU A 88 -2.09 28.53 21.86
CA LEU A 88 -2.98 28.66 20.69
C LEU A 88 -4.47 28.82 21.08
N ARG A 89 -4.85 28.45 22.32
CA ARG A 89 -6.22 28.67 22.82
C ARG A 89 -6.53 30.16 22.96
N LEU A 90 -5.54 30.99 23.26
CA LEU A 90 -5.75 32.43 23.45
C LEU A 90 -5.92 33.19 22.13
N HIS A 91 -5.34 32.70 21.02
CA HIS A 91 -5.48 33.34 19.70
C HIS A 91 -6.79 32.96 19.01
N ALA A 92 -7.29 31.74 19.18
CA ALA A 92 -8.58 31.31 18.62
C ALA A 92 -9.79 31.99 19.27
N LEU A 93 -9.66 32.49 20.51
CA LEU A 93 -10.71 33.21 21.23
C LEU A 93 -10.70 34.74 21.00
N ARG A 94 -9.67 35.30 20.35
CA ARG A 94 -9.48 36.75 20.18
C ARG A 94 -9.84 37.27 18.78
N THR A 95 -10.13 36.38 17.84
CA THR A 95 -10.64 36.69 16.49
C THR A 95 -12.15 36.52 16.34
N GLY A 96 -12.88 36.39 17.46
CA GLY A 96 -14.34 36.49 17.52
C GLY A 96 -14.81 37.88 17.88
#